data_AF-B9T2E6-F1
#
_entry.id   AF-B9T2E6-F1
#
_cell.length_a   1.000
_cell.length_b   1.000
_cell.length_c   1.000
_cell.angle_alpha   90.00
_cell.angle_beta   90.00
_cell.angle_gamma   90.00
#
_symmetry.space_group_name_H-M   'P 1'
#
loop_
_entity.id
_entity.type
_entity.pdbx_description
1 polymer ?
#
loop_
_entity_poly.entity_id
_entity_poly.type
_entity_poly.pdbx_seq_one_letter_code
_entity_poly.pdbx_strand_id
1 'polypeptide(L)'
;MNAIGVKSLPGFASLRDGNPACNVKSRNVLPIKAIASGSQQQTVKMNVATTNGNVNTLIPNVPPLEKPSAANGQAEKSQSSLSQIGNSTNIKWHECTVDKNDRQKLLKQKGCVIWITGLSGSGKSTVACALSQMLYQRGKLTYILDGDNLRHGLNNDLSFKAEDRAENIRRVGEVGKLFADAGVICIACLISPYRKDRDACRKILPNGDFIEVFMDIPLQVCESRDPKGLYKLARAGKIKGFTGIDDPYEPPLNCEISLKLNNGENASPCEMAEEVISYMEENGYLQA
;
A
#
# COMPACT_ATOMS: atom_id res chain seq x y z
N MET A 1 -43.32 -34.91 23.65
CA MET A 1 -42.18 -35.81 23.32
C MET A 1 -42.03 -35.77 21.80
N ASN A 2 -40.98 -35.30 21.14
CA ASN A 2 -39.66 -34.82 21.53
C ASN A 2 -39.27 -33.66 20.60
N ALA A 3 -38.58 -32.68 21.15
CA ALA A 3 -37.89 -31.62 20.43
C ALA A 3 -36.68 -32.21 19.67
N ILE A 4 -36.49 -31.82 18.41
CA ILE A 4 -35.26 -32.07 17.66
C ILE A 4 -34.60 -30.70 17.43
N GLY A 5 -33.44 -30.55 18.07
CA GLY A 5 -32.73 -29.30 18.22
C GLY A 5 -32.09 -28.77 16.94
N VAL A 6 -32.07 -27.44 16.88
CA VAL A 6 -31.24 -26.63 16.00
C VAL A 6 -29.77 -26.91 16.36
N LYS A 7 -28.99 -27.50 15.43
CA LYS A 7 -27.53 -27.56 15.54
C LYS A 7 -26.91 -26.42 14.75
N SER A 8 -26.06 -25.68 15.45
CA SER A 8 -25.27 -24.54 15.02
C SER A 8 -24.26 -24.89 13.91
N LEU A 9 -24.02 -23.90 13.06
CA LEU A 9 -22.96 -23.83 12.05
C LEU A 9 -21.56 -24.03 12.66
N PRO A 10 -20.63 -24.72 11.98
CA PRO A 10 -19.21 -24.57 12.28
C PRO A 10 -18.65 -23.34 11.55
N GLY A 11 -18.01 -22.48 12.33
CA GLY A 11 -17.46 -21.20 11.92
C GLY A 11 -16.27 -21.28 10.96
N PHE A 12 -16.06 -20.14 10.29
CA PHE A 12 -14.84 -19.80 9.57
C PHE A 12 -13.61 -20.00 10.46
N ALA A 13 -12.84 -21.04 10.18
CA ALA A 13 -11.48 -21.16 10.68
C ALA A 13 -10.59 -20.20 9.89
N SER A 14 -10.08 -19.18 10.59
CA SER A 14 -8.99 -18.32 10.15
C SER A 14 -7.77 -19.20 9.82
N LEU A 15 -7.41 -19.30 8.54
CA LEU A 15 -6.12 -19.82 8.10
C LEU A 15 -5.01 -18.84 8.52
N ARG A 16 -4.58 -18.96 9.76
CA ARG A 16 -3.25 -18.52 10.22
C ARG A 16 -2.48 -19.78 10.56
N ASP A 17 -1.82 -20.37 9.58
CA ASP A 17 -0.75 -21.33 9.85
C ASP A 17 0.27 -21.33 8.71
N GLY A 18 1.54 -21.09 9.10
CA GLY A 18 2.69 -21.67 8.43
C GLY A 18 3.27 -20.97 7.20
N ASN A 19 3.65 -19.69 7.31
CA ASN A 19 4.70 -19.15 6.42
C ASN A 19 6.04 -19.26 7.17
N PRO A 20 7.11 -19.86 6.61
CA PRO A 20 8.38 -19.96 7.32
C PRO A 20 8.91 -18.56 7.62
N ALA A 21 8.95 -18.22 8.91
CA ALA A 21 9.52 -16.96 9.37
C ALA A 21 10.99 -16.90 8.95
N CYS A 22 11.36 -15.87 8.21
CA CYS A 22 12.76 -15.61 7.90
C CYS A 22 13.51 -15.34 9.18
N ASN A 23 14.36 -16.30 9.54
CA ASN A 23 15.12 -16.29 10.76
C ASN A 23 16.36 -15.42 10.54
N VAL A 24 16.17 -14.09 10.60
CA VAL A 24 17.27 -13.13 10.60
C VAL A 24 17.83 -13.06 12.01
N LYS A 25 19.10 -13.47 12.18
CA LYS A 25 19.82 -13.43 13.46
C LYS A 25 19.73 -12.03 14.07
N SER A 26 19.03 -11.91 15.20
CA SER A 26 18.97 -10.70 16.00
C SER A 26 20.37 -10.32 16.49
N ARG A 27 20.91 -9.19 16.03
CA ARG A 27 22.06 -8.56 16.68
C ARG A 27 21.61 -7.98 18.02
N ASN A 28 22.32 -8.30 19.08
CA ASN A 28 22.07 -7.88 20.46
C ASN A 28 21.88 -6.36 20.55
N VAL A 29 20.68 -5.94 20.97
CA VAL A 29 20.42 -4.57 21.45
C VAL A 29 20.54 -4.59 22.97
N LEU A 30 21.45 -3.79 23.52
CA LEU A 30 21.62 -3.62 24.96
C LEU A 30 20.39 -2.91 25.56
N PRO A 31 19.90 -3.32 26.74
CA PRO A 31 18.73 -2.71 27.36
C PRO A 31 19.06 -1.32 27.93
N ILE A 32 18.25 -0.32 27.58
CA ILE A 32 18.28 1.01 28.20
C ILE A 32 17.66 0.89 29.60
N LYS A 33 18.45 1.20 30.63
CA LYS A 33 17.98 1.28 32.03
C LYS A 33 17.06 2.48 32.21
N ALA A 34 15.80 2.22 32.59
CA ALA A 34 14.92 3.23 33.16
C ALA A 34 15.38 3.55 34.60
N ILE A 35 15.66 4.83 34.87
CA ILE A 35 15.87 5.33 36.24
C ILE A 35 14.49 5.72 36.78
N ALA A 36 14.03 5.00 37.78
CA ALA A 36 12.86 5.35 38.57
C ALA A 36 13.28 6.25 39.73
N SER A 37 12.58 7.37 39.92
CA SER A 37 12.59 8.11 41.17
C SER A 37 11.25 8.76 41.45
N GLY A 38 10.68 8.45 42.61
CA GLY A 38 9.99 9.45 43.44
C GLY A 38 8.49 9.58 43.27
N SER A 39 7.78 8.81 44.08
CA SER A 39 6.41 9.00 44.56
C SER A 39 5.99 10.43 44.91
N GLN A 40 4.85 10.89 44.37
CA GLN A 40 3.84 11.63 45.15
C GLN A 40 2.44 11.17 44.73
N GLN A 41 1.72 10.56 45.66
CA GLN A 41 0.29 10.29 45.56
C GLN A 41 -0.46 11.59 45.86
N GLN A 42 -1.30 12.05 44.93
CA GLN A 42 -2.42 12.93 45.25
C GLN A 42 -3.72 12.18 44.96
N THR A 43 -4.42 11.84 46.03
CA THR A 43 -5.80 11.35 46.05
C THR A 43 -6.74 12.50 45.70
N VAL A 44 -7.35 12.46 44.52
CA VAL A 44 -8.47 13.35 44.18
C VAL A 44 -9.77 12.67 44.64
N LYS A 45 -10.41 13.24 45.66
CA LYS A 45 -11.75 12.85 46.12
C LYS A 45 -12.78 13.20 45.03
N MET A 46 -13.53 12.20 44.56
CA MET A 46 -14.72 12.44 43.75
C MET A 46 -15.89 12.84 44.66
N ASN A 47 -16.36 14.08 44.53
CA ASN A 47 -17.66 14.50 45.04
C ASN A 47 -18.58 14.75 43.84
N VAL A 48 -19.61 13.91 43.72
CA VAL A 48 -20.73 14.12 42.80
C VAL A 48 -21.67 15.12 43.47
N ALA A 49 -21.87 16.27 42.84
CA ALA A 49 -22.95 17.19 43.17
C ALA A 49 -23.60 17.64 41.87
N THR A 50 -24.85 17.23 41.68
CA THR A 50 -25.78 17.78 40.69
C THR A 50 -26.25 19.14 41.16
N THR A 51 -26.24 20.17 40.29
CA THR A 51 -27.27 21.23 40.25
C THR A 51 -27.08 22.10 39.01
N ASN A 52 -28.22 22.63 38.55
CA ASN A 52 -28.46 23.36 37.32
C ASN A 52 -27.83 24.76 37.29
N GLY A 53 -27.52 25.24 36.08
CA GLY A 53 -27.65 26.66 35.72
C GLY A 53 -26.35 27.42 35.45
N ASN A 54 -26.24 27.92 34.21
CA ASN A 54 -25.47 29.07 33.72
C ASN A 54 -24.04 29.30 34.24
N VAL A 55 -23.05 29.14 33.35
CA VAL A 55 -21.78 29.87 33.46
C VAL A 55 -21.33 30.40 32.10
N ASN A 56 -21.03 31.70 32.12
CA ASN A 56 -20.45 32.52 31.08
C ASN A 56 -19.13 31.97 30.50
N THR A 57 -18.91 32.33 29.24
CA THR A 57 -17.69 32.22 28.44
C THR A 57 -16.41 32.68 29.16
N LEU A 58 -15.36 31.85 29.12
CA LEU A 58 -13.97 32.28 29.28
C LEU A 58 -13.15 31.70 28.12
N ILE A 59 -12.90 32.55 27.12
CA ILE A 59 -11.98 32.29 26.01
C ILE A 59 -10.59 32.79 26.45
N PRO A 60 -9.51 32.02 26.34
CA PRO A 60 -8.18 32.52 26.64
C PRO A 60 -7.76 33.59 25.62
N ASN A 61 -7.20 34.69 26.14
CA ASN A 61 -6.81 35.88 25.41
C ASN A 61 -5.54 35.59 24.57
N VAL A 62 -5.68 35.49 23.25
CA VAL A 62 -4.56 35.40 22.29
C VAL A 62 -4.34 36.81 21.72
N PRO A 63 -3.14 37.41 21.83
CA PRO A 63 -2.88 38.72 21.24
C PRO A 63 -2.94 38.65 19.69
N PRO A 64 -3.49 39.67 19.00
CA PRO A 64 -3.54 39.66 17.55
C PRO A 64 -2.13 39.77 16.94
N LEU A 65 -1.85 38.96 15.92
CA LEU A 65 -0.71 39.15 15.04
C LEU A 65 -0.87 40.48 14.29
N GLU A 66 0.11 41.37 14.44
CA GLU A 66 0.18 42.63 13.69
C GLU A 66 0.23 42.38 12.18
N LYS A 67 -0.60 43.10 11.42
CA LYS A 67 -0.56 43.10 9.95
C LYS A 67 0.60 43.98 9.48
N PRO A 68 1.40 43.57 8.48
CA PRO A 68 2.35 44.47 7.85
C PRO A 68 1.62 45.55 7.05
N SER A 69 2.14 46.78 7.19
CA SER A 69 1.80 47.99 6.47
C SER A 69 1.73 47.80 4.95
N ALA A 70 0.71 48.39 4.33
CA ALA A 70 0.54 48.48 2.89
C ALA A 70 1.69 49.27 2.24
N ALA A 71 2.37 48.65 1.27
CA ALA A 71 3.19 49.32 0.28
C ALA A 71 2.68 48.91 -1.10
N ASN A 72 2.37 49.93 -1.92
CA ASN A 72 1.89 49.81 -3.29
C ASN A 72 2.82 48.95 -4.15
N GLY A 73 2.31 47.82 -4.61
CA GLY A 73 2.85 47.04 -5.72
C GLY A 73 1.68 46.30 -6.34
N GLN A 74 1.43 46.52 -7.63
CA GLN A 74 0.35 45.90 -8.38
C GLN A 74 0.47 44.38 -8.29
N ALA A 75 -0.38 43.76 -7.47
CA ALA A 75 -0.55 42.32 -7.45
C ALA A 75 -1.37 41.95 -8.69
N GLU A 76 -0.71 41.37 -9.69
CA GLU A 76 -1.37 40.62 -10.74
C GLU A 76 -2.27 39.57 -10.08
N LYS A 77 -3.58 39.71 -10.27
CA LYS A 77 -4.54 38.68 -9.89
C LYS A 77 -4.25 37.46 -10.75
N SER A 78 -3.52 36.50 -10.20
CA SER A 78 -3.52 35.12 -10.69
C SER A 78 -4.95 34.59 -10.59
N GLN A 79 -5.73 34.76 -11.66
CA GLN A 79 -6.98 34.08 -11.85
C GLN A 79 -6.66 32.60 -12.00
N SER A 80 -6.80 31.84 -10.91
CA SER A 80 -6.65 30.39 -10.94
C SER A 80 -7.72 29.79 -11.87
N SER A 81 -7.31 29.40 -13.07
CA SER A 81 -8.19 28.84 -14.08
C SER A 81 -8.73 27.47 -13.64
N LEU A 82 -10.04 27.24 -13.82
CA LEU A 82 -10.63 25.91 -13.72
C LEU A 82 -9.93 24.97 -14.72
N SER A 83 -9.66 23.73 -14.33
CA SER A 83 -9.09 22.70 -15.18
C SER A 83 -10.16 21.69 -15.62
N GLN A 84 -9.90 21.06 -16.78
CA GLN A 84 -10.66 19.93 -17.30
C GLN A 84 -9.71 18.75 -17.42
N ILE A 85 -10.04 17.63 -16.74
CA ILE A 85 -9.25 16.40 -16.76
C ILE A 85 -10.21 15.26 -17.11
N GLY A 86 -10.02 14.67 -18.29
CA GLY A 86 -10.94 13.67 -18.83
C GLY A 86 -12.37 14.20 -18.92
N ASN A 87 -13.32 13.48 -18.30
CA ASN A 87 -14.73 13.86 -18.26
C ASN A 87 -15.07 14.85 -17.12
N SER A 88 -14.14 15.09 -16.20
CA SER A 88 -14.36 16.02 -15.08
C SER A 88 -14.12 17.45 -15.53
N THR A 89 -15.17 18.28 -15.47
CA THR A 89 -15.14 19.71 -15.80
C THR A 89 -15.29 20.55 -14.53
N ASN A 90 -14.86 21.82 -14.58
CA ASN A 90 -15.00 22.78 -13.48
C ASN A 90 -14.29 22.38 -12.18
N ILE A 91 -13.15 21.68 -12.29
CA ILE A 91 -12.36 21.28 -11.12
C ILE A 91 -11.16 22.22 -10.92
N LYS A 92 -10.73 22.36 -9.67
CA LYS A 92 -9.52 23.08 -9.30
C LYS A 92 -8.76 22.26 -8.27
N TRP A 93 -7.45 22.13 -8.43
CA TRP A 93 -6.63 21.48 -7.43
C TRP A 93 -6.56 22.35 -6.17
N HIS A 94 -6.79 21.73 -5.01
CA HIS A 94 -6.68 22.39 -3.72
C HIS A 94 -5.30 22.11 -3.14
N GLU A 95 -4.44 23.14 -3.15
CA GLU A 95 -3.10 23.04 -2.56
C GLU A 95 -3.18 23.05 -1.03
N CYS A 96 -2.33 22.23 -0.41
CA CYS A 96 -2.10 22.19 1.03
C CYS A 96 -0.71 22.75 1.34
N THR A 97 -0.54 23.39 2.49
CA THR A 97 0.76 23.93 2.92
C THR A 97 1.80 22.86 3.23
N VAL A 98 1.37 21.63 3.52
CA VAL A 98 2.25 20.47 3.74
C VAL A 98 2.42 19.72 2.42
N ASP A 99 3.63 19.71 1.89
CA ASP A 99 3.94 19.08 0.60
C ASP A 99 4.47 17.63 0.75
N LYS A 100 4.81 17.00 -0.38
CA LYS A 100 5.40 15.65 -0.43
C LYS A 100 6.73 15.60 0.33
N ASN A 101 7.58 16.63 0.20
CA ASN A 101 8.90 16.65 0.83
C ASN A 101 8.79 16.73 2.35
N ASP A 102 7.85 17.51 2.87
CA ASP A 102 7.59 17.61 4.31
C ASP A 102 7.18 16.25 4.89
N ARG A 103 6.28 15.54 4.22
CA ARG A 103 5.86 14.19 4.61
C ARG A 103 7.02 13.19 4.57
N GLN A 104 7.84 13.24 3.53
CA GLN A 104 9.01 12.37 3.41
C GLN A 104 10.05 12.63 4.50
N LYS A 105 10.33 13.89 4.83
CA LYS A 105 11.22 14.27 5.95
C LYS A 105 10.68 13.78 7.28
N LEU A 106 9.36 13.91 7.51
CA LEU A 106 8.71 13.42 8.72
C LEU A 106 8.85 11.90 8.87
N LEU A 107 8.64 11.15 7.79
CA LEU A 107 8.72 9.69 7.78
C LEU A 107 10.15 9.15 7.62
N LYS A 108 11.14 10.01 7.30
CA LYS A 108 12.53 9.63 7.00
C LYS A 108 12.62 8.55 5.90
N GLN A 109 11.80 8.72 4.86
CA GLN A 109 11.73 7.84 3.69
C GLN A 109 11.12 8.61 2.51
N LYS A 110 11.36 8.13 1.29
CA LYS A 110 10.68 8.64 0.09
C LYS A 110 9.51 7.75 -0.29
N GLY A 111 8.39 8.37 -0.62
CA GLY A 111 7.21 7.64 -1.09
C GLY A 111 7.39 7.23 -2.54
N CYS A 112 7.08 5.97 -2.83
CA CYS A 112 7.17 5.36 -4.15
C CYS A 112 6.16 4.22 -4.29
N VAL A 113 5.96 3.75 -5.52
CA VAL A 113 5.14 2.58 -5.84
C VAL A 113 6.05 1.44 -6.29
N ILE A 114 6.06 0.36 -5.51
CA ILE A 114 6.65 -0.92 -5.88
C ILE A 114 5.54 -1.73 -6.54
N TRP A 115 5.61 -1.84 -7.86
CA TRP A 115 4.61 -2.51 -8.68
C TRP A 115 5.03 -3.94 -9.01
N ILE A 116 4.54 -4.90 -8.24
CA ILE A 116 4.86 -6.31 -8.42
C ILE A 116 3.87 -6.95 -9.41
N THR A 117 4.37 -7.31 -10.60
CA THR A 117 3.60 -7.96 -11.68
C THR A 117 4.06 -9.40 -11.91
N GLY A 118 3.17 -10.26 -12.43
CA GLY A 118 3.47 -11.66 -12.71
C GLY A 118 2.23 -12.55 -12.75
N LEU A 119 2.39 -13.77 -13.26
CA LEU A 119 1.32 -14.78 -13.35
C LEU A 119 0.69 -15.11 -11.98
N SER A 120 -0.54 -15.62 -11.97
CA SER A 120 -1.13 -16.21 -10.76
C SER A 120 -0.20 -17.29 -10.21
N GLY A 121 -0.06 -17.44 -8.89
CA GLY A 121 0.87 -18.45 -8.32
C GLY A 121 2.37 -18.16 -8.43
N SER A 122 2.78 -17.04 -9.04
CA SER A 122 4.21 -16.67 -9.14
C SER A 122 4.83 -16.27 -7.78
N GLY A 123 4.02 -15.87 -6.80
CA GLY A 123 4.48 -15.51 -5.44
C GLY A 123 4.39 -14.03 -5.09
N LYS A 124 3.75 -13.19 -5.92
CA LYS A 124 3.60 -11.73 -5.71
C LYS A 124 3.20 -11.35 -4.28
N SER A 125 2.08 -11.86 -3.77
CA SER A 125 1.58 -11.51 -2.43
C SER A 125 2.53 -12.02 -1.33
N THR A 126 3.20 -13.16 -1.53
CA THR A 126 4.19 -13.69 -0.59
C THR A 126 5.42 -12.79 -0.48
N VAL A 127 5.96 -12.33 -1.62
CA VAL A 127 7.08 -11.37 -1.67
C VAL A 127 6.66 -10.01 -1.13
N ALA A 128 5.46 -9.52 -1.46
CA ALA A 128 4.92 -8.27 -0.93
C ALA A 128 4.85 -8.27 0.61
N CYS A 129 4.38 -9.37 1.21
CA CYS A 129 4.33 -9.54 2.65
C CYS A 129 5.74 -9.59 3.28
N ALA A 130 6.66 -10.35 2.70
CA ALA A 130 8.04 -10.42 3.18
C ALA A 130 8.73 -9.04 3.12
N LEU A 131 8.59 -8.35 2.00
CA LEU A 131 9.09 -6.99 1.79
C LEU A 131 8.53 -6.00 2.81
N SER A 132 7.20 -5.99 3.01
CA SER A 132 6.55 -5.12 4.00
C SER A 132 7.05 -5.39 5.42
N GLN A 133 7.19 -6.67 5.79
CA GLN A 133 7.72 -7.06 7.10
C GLN A 133 9.17 -6.59 7.30
N MET A 134 10.02 -6.77 6.29
CA MET A 134 11.44 -6.41 6.35
C MET A 134 11.66 -4.89 6.35
N LEU A 135 10.81 -4.13 5.65
CA LEU A 135 10.79 -2.67 5.69
C LEU A 135 10.27 -2.14 7.03
N TYR A 136 9.23 -2.77 7.59
CA TYR A 136 8.74 -2.45 8.94
C TYR A 136 9.83 -2.60 10.00
N GLN A 137 10.61 -3.69 9.94
CA GLN A 137 11.76 -3.91 10.84
C GLN A 137 12.85 -2.83 10.70
N ARG A 138 12.95 -2.17 9.54
CA ARG A 138 13.83 -1.03 9.26
C ARG A 138 13.20 0.32 9.60
N GLY A 139 12.03 0.33 10.27
CA GLY A 139 11.31 1.53 10.66
C GLY A 139 10.67 2.28 9.49
N LYS A 140 10.36 1.58 8.39
CA LYS A 140 9.77 2.17 7.19
C LYS A 140 8.27 1.87 7.11
N LEU A 141 7.51 2.89 6.75
CA LEU A 141 6.06 2.81 6.56
C LEU A 141 5.74 2.30 5.16
N THR A 142 5.05 1.16 5.10
CA THR A 142 4.59 0.54 3.86
C THR A 142 3.09 0.28 3.91
N TYR A 143 2.48 0.13 2.75
CA TYR A 143 1.10 -0.37 2.63
C TYR A 143 0.94 -1.25 1.38
N ILE A 144 0.26 -2.38 1.53
CA ILE A 144 0.07 -3.35 0.43
C ILE A 144 -1.30 -3.14 -0.23
N LEU A 145 -1.28 -2.95 -1.55
CA LEU A 145 -2.44 -2.96 -2.43
C LEU A 145 -2.51 -4.29 -3.18
N ASP A 146 -3.15 -5.29 -2.57
CA ASP A 146 -3.34 -6.62 -3.17
C ASP A 146 -4.59 -6.67 -4.06
N GLY A 147 -4.44 -7.25 -5.24
CA GLY A 147 -5.50 -7.31 -6.24
C GLY A 147 -6.78 -8.03 -5.79
N ASP A 148 -6.67 -9.04 -4.93
CA ASP A 148 -7.85 -9.74 -4.39
C ASP A 148 -8.49 -8.90 -3.28
N ASN A 149 -7.69 -8.33 -2.38
CA ASN A 149 -8.18 -7.48 -1.28
C ASN A 149 -8.97 -6.26 -1.80
N LEU A 150 -8.48 -5.60 -2.84
CA LEU A 150 -9.15 -4.43 -3.43
C LEU A 150 -10.51 -4.78 -4.05
N ARG A 151 -10.67 -6.01 -4.55
CA ARG A 151 -11.94 -6.51 -5.10
C ARG A 151 -13.00 -6.79 -4.05
N HIS A 152 -12.64 -6.80 -2.76
CA HIS A 152 -13.61 -6.81 -1.67
C HIS A 152 -14.16 -5.41 -1.32
N GLY A 153 -13.57 -4.34 -1.86
CA GLY A 153 -13.92 -2.96 -1.56
C GLY A 153 -13.92 -2.07 -2.79
N LEU A 154 -12.84 -1.29 -2.98
CA LEU A 154 -12.73 -0.27 -4.04
C LEU A 154 -13.07 -0.76 -5.46
N ASN A 155 -12.78 -2.02 -5.76
CA ASN A 155 -12.93 -2.62 -7.09
C ASN A 155 -13.95 -3.77 -7.09
N ASN A 156 -14.91 -3.76 -6.16
CA ASN A 156 -15.93 -4.82 -6.05
C ASN A 156 -16.98 -4.80 -7.18
N ASP A 157 -17.05 -3.72 -7.94
CA ASP A 157 -17.90 -3.52 -9.10
C ASP A 157 -17.30 -4.09 -10.40
N LEU A 158 -16.02 -4.44 -10.39
CA LEU A 158 -15.28 -4.87 -11.57
C LEU A 158 -15.24 -6.40 -11.70
N SER A 159 -15.51 -6.92 -12.90
CA SER A 159 -15.34 -8.33 -13.22
C SER A 159 -13.89 -8.64 -13.64
N PHE A 160 -13.71 -9.71 -14.42
CA PHE A 160 -12.42 -10.16 -14.95
C PHE A 160 -12.32 -10.04 -16.47
N LYS A 161 -13.19 -9.26 -17.11
CA LYS A 161 -13.05 -8.90 -18.54
C LYS A 161 -11.84 -7.98 -18.76
N ALA A 162 -11.40 -7.84 -20.02
CA ALA A 162 -10.22 -7.06 -20.35
C ALA A 162 -10.37 -5.57 -19.96
N GLU A 163 -11.53 -4.98 -20.23
CA GLU A 163 -11.89 -3.60 -19.85
C GLU A 163 -11.91 -3.40 -18.33
N ASP A 164 -12.47 -4.36 -17.58
CA ASP A 164 -12.53 -4.30 -16.13
C ASP A 164 -11.15 -4.52 -15.49
N ARG A 165 -10.26 -5.28 -16.14
CA ARG A 165 -8.85 -5.39 -15.75
C ARG A 165 -8.13 -4.07 -15.93
N ALA A 166 -8.32 -3.42 -17.09
CA ALA A 166 -7.71 -2.13 -17.36
C ALA A 166 -8.17 -1.07 -16.34
N GLU A 167 -9.47 -1.01 -16.04
CA GLU A 167 -10.00 -0.10 -15.01
C GLU A 167 -9.51 -0.45 -13.61
N ASN A 168 -9.42 -1.74 -13.26
CA ASN A 168 -8.84 -2.19 -12.00
C ASN A 168 -7.40 -1.68 -11.84
N ILE A 169 -6.56 -1.87 -12.86
CA ILE A 169 -5.17 -1.42 -12.86
C ILE A 169 -5.10 0.12 -12.79
N ARG A 170 -5.93 0.83 -13.55
CA ARG A 170 -6.00 2.30 -13.52
C ARG A 170 -6.33 2.82 -12.11
N ARG A 171 -7.36 2.28 -11.44
CA ARG A 171 -7.74 2.66 -10.07
C ARG A 171 -6.60 2.40 -9.09
N VAL A 172 -5.95 1.24 -9.17
CA VAL A 172 -4.81 0.92 -8.30
C VAL A 172 -3.63 1.87 -8.56
N GLY A 173 -3.36 2.22 -9.82
CA GLY A 173 -2.32 3.19 -10.17
C GLY A 173 -2.54 4.56 -9.49
N GLU A 174 -3.76 5.09 -9.57
CA GLU A 174 -4.10 6.37 -8.92
C GLU A 174 -4.02 6.27 -7.39
N VAL A 175 -4.48 5.19 -6.79
CA VAL A 175 -4.35 4.98 -5.33
C VAL A 175 -2.88 4.85 -4.92
N GLY A 176 -2.08 4.10 -5.68
CA GLY A 176 -0.64 3.99 -5.46
C GLY A 176 0.07 5.33 -5.52
N LYS A 177 -0.30 6.18 -6.49
CA LYS A 177 0.17 7.56 -6.60
C LYS A 177 -0.17 8.39 -5.35
N LEU A 178 -1.38 8.27 -4.81
CA LEU A 178 -1.76 8.96 -3.57
C LEU A 178 -0.91 8.50 -2.37
N PHE A 179 -0.64 7.21 -2.25
CA PHE A 179 0.24 6.69 -1.19
C PHE A 179 1.68 7.18 -1.34
N ALA A 180 2.23 7.17 -2.56
CA ALA A 180 3.57 7.67 -2.83
C ALA A 180 3.67 9.18 -2.55
N ASP A 181 2.65 9.97 -2.92
CA ASP A 181 2.56 11.40 -2.59
C ASP A 181 2.47 11.65 -1.07
N ALA A 182 1.84 10.72 -0.33
CA ALA A 182 1.80 10.74 1.13
C ALA A 182 3.14 10.37 1.79
N GLY A 183 4.18 10.02 1.02
CA GLY A 183 5.48 9.58 1.52
C GLY A 183 5.53 8.09 1.90
N VAL A 184 4.47 7.32 1.62
CA VAL A 184 4.38 5.88 1.92
C VAL A 184 5.03 5.07 0.79
N ILE A 185 5.74 4.00 1.15
CA ILE A 185 6.18 2.99 0.18
C ILE A 185 4.98 2.07 -0.10
N CYS A 186 4.31 2.31 -1.22
CA CYS A 186 3.14 1.56 -1.64
C CYS A 186 3.56 0.31 -2.40
N ILE A 187 3.13 -0.87 -1.96
CA ILE A 187 3.44 -2.15 -2.61
C ILE A 187 2.17 -2.65 -3.31
N ALA A 188 2.08 -2.49 -4.62
CA ALA A 188 0.97 -2.99 -5.42
C ALA A 188 1.30 -4.40 -5.95
N CYS A 189 0.54 -5.43 -5.55
CA CYS A 189 0.73 -6.81 -6.01
C CYS A 189 -0.48 -7.33 -6.78
N LEU A 190 -0.42 -7.21 -8.11
CA LEU A 190 -1.50 -7.58 -9.02
C LEU A 190 -0.95 -8.35 -10.22
N ILE A 191 -1.78 -9.18 -10.85
CA ILE A 191 -1.36 -9.85 -12.10
C ILE A 191 -0.96 -8.80 -13.14
N SER A 192 -1.76 -7.73 -13.30
CA SER A 192 -1.49 -6.61 -14.21
C SER A 192 -0.99 -7.06 -15.59
N PRO A 193 -1.76 -7.90 -16.32
CA PRO A 193 -1.25 -8.69 -17.43
C PRO A 193 -0.87 -7.87 -18.67
N TYR A 194 -1.52 -6.73 -18.90
CA TYR A 194 -1.32 -5.93 -20.10
C TYR A 194 -0.27 -4.85 -19.85
N ARG A 195 0.75 -4.81 -20.69
CA ARG A 195 1.88 -3.87 -20.56
C ARG A 195 1.42 -2.43 -20.65
N LYS A 196 0.52 -2.14 -21.59
CA LYS A 196 -0.04 -0.79 -21.80
C LYS A 196 -0.64 -0.20 -20.53
N ASP A 197 -1.24 -1.02 -19.66
CA ASP A 197 -1.89 -0.55 -18.44
C ASP A 197 -0.85 -0.28 -17.35
N ARG A 198 0.18 -1.13 -17.25
CA ARG A 198 1.33 -0.89 -16.36
C ARG A 198 2.09 0.37 -16.78
N ASP A 199 2.30 0.57 -18.08
CA ASP A 199 2.93 1.76 -18.63
C ASP A 199 2.09 3.02 -18.34
N ALA A 200 0.76 2.93 -18.36
CA ALA A 200 -0.12 4.04 -17.99
C ALA A 200 0.03 4.37 -16.50
N CYS A 201 0.08 3.38 -15.61
CA CYS A 201 0.38 3.60 -14.19
C CYS A 201 1.76 4.24 -13.98
N ARG A 202 2.80 3.77 -14.69
CA ARG A 202 4.13 4.36 -14.62
C ARG A 202 4.14 5.85 -14.99
N LYS A 203 3.40 6.22 -16.05
CA LYS A 203 3.35 7.60 -16.59
C LYS A 203 2.71 8.63 -15.67
N ILE A 204 1.83 8.23 -14.75
CA ILE A 204 1.16 9.19 -13.84
C ILE A 204 2.00 9.54 -12.60
N LEU A 205 3.12 8.82 -12.38
CA LEU A 205 4.08 9.10 -11.32
C LEU A 205 5.29 9.89 -11.84
N PRO A 206 5.97 10.67 -10.99
CA PRO A 206 7.27 11.26 -11.31
C PRO A 206 8.31 10.19 -11.68
N ASN A 207 9.29 10.57 -12.49
CA ASN A 207 10.40 9.67 -12.87
C ASN A 207 11.10 9.13 -11.62
N GLY A 208 11.25 7.80 -11.54
CA GLY A 208 11.83 7.09 -10.41
C GLY A 208 10.80 6.54 -9.43
N ASP A 209 9.68 7.24 -9.19
CA ASP A 209 8.72 6.87 -8.14
C ASP A 209 7.92 5.59 -8.44
N PHE A 210 8.04 5.01 -9.65
CA PHE A 210 7.43 3.74 -10.02
C PHE A 210 8.51 2.69 -10.30
N ILE A 211 8.55 1.66 -9.46
CA ILE A 211 9.52 0.56 -9.50
C ILE A 211 8.78 -0.71 -9.90
N GLU A 212 8.90 -1.13 -11.14
CA GLU A 212 8.28 -2.36 -11.64
C GLU A 212 9.14 -3.57 -11.29
N VAL A 213 8.54 -4.48 -10.51
CA VAL A 213 9.15 -5.73 -10.07
C VAL A 213 8.46 -6.87 -10.80
N PHE A 214 9.19 -7.53 -11.70
CA PHE A 214 8.68 -8.66 -12.45
C PHE A 214 8.94 -9.97 -11.71
N MET A 215 7.87 -10.68 -11.35
CA MET A 215 7.96 -12.08 -10.93
C MET A 215 8.09 -12.98 -12.17
N ASP A 216 9.32 -13.15 -12.65
CA ASP A 216 9.67 -13.94 -13.83
C ASP A 216 9.70 -15.44 -13.51
N ILE A 217 8.51 -15.97 -13.22
CA ILE A 217 8.30 -17.37 -12.87
C ILE A 217 7.55 -18.07 -14.01
N PRO A 218 8.09 -19.17 -14.57
CA PRO A 218 7.45 -19.87 -15.68
C PRO A 218 6.03 -20.32 -15.35
N LEU A 219 5.15 -20.31 -16.37
CA LEU A 219 3.76 -20.74 -16.26
C LEU A 219 3.63 -22.15 -15.67
N GLN A 220 4.50 -23.09 -16.09
CA GLN A 220 4.47 -24.47 -15.63
C GLN A 220 4.71 -24.58 -14.11
N VAL A 221 5.57 -23.72 -13.56
CA VAL A 221 5.83 -23.66 -12.12
C VAL A 221 4.66 -23.01 -11.38
N CYS A 222 4.04 -21.99 -11.99
CA CYS A 222 2.83 -21.37 -11.44
C CYS A 222 1.64 -22.36 -11.38
N GLU A 223 1.46 -23.13 -12.45
CA GLU A 223 0.47 -24.21 -12.56
C GLU A 223 0.72 -25.36 -11.59
N SER A 224 1.98 -25.74 -11.36
CA SER A 224 2.30 -26.82 -10.41
C SER A 224 2.05 -26.41 -8.96
N ARG A 225 2.22 -25.12 -8.63
CA ARG A 225 1.93 -24.57 -7.30
C ARG A 225 0.43 -24.48 -7.02
N ASP A 226 -0.35 -23.99 -7.98
CA ASP A 226 -1.81 -23.74 -7.95
C ASP A 226 -2.47 -23.66 -6.56
N PRO A 227 -2.04 -22.73 -5.67
CA PRO A 227 -2.43 -22.74 -4.26
C PRO A 227 -3.92 -22.48 -4.03
N LYS A 228 -4.59 -21.90 -5.04
CA LYS A 228 -6.02 -21.57 -5.02
C LYS A 228 -6.85 -22.51 -5.90
N GLY A 229 -6.23 -23.50 -6.57
CA GLY A 229 -6.92 -24.40 -7.50
C GLY A 229 -7.42 -23.71 -8.79
N LEU A 230 -6.98 -22.49 -9.07
CA LEU A 230 -7.50 -21.66 -10.18
C LEU A 230 -7.02 -22.17 -11.53
N TYR A 231 -5.78 -22.64 -11.63
CA TYR A 231 -5.27 -23.22 -12.87
C TYR A 231 -6.02 -24.50 -13.23
N LYS A 232 -6.27 -25.38 -12.26
CA LYS A 232 -7.09 -26.58 -12.46
C LYS A 232 -8.50 -26.23 -12.96
N LEU A 233 -9.13 -25.20 -12.39
CA LEU A 233 -10.46 -24.75 -12.82
C LEU A 233 -10.44 -24.14 -14.23
N ALA A 234 -9.42 -23.35 -14.57
CA ALA A 234 -9.24 -22.78 -15.90
C ALA A 234 -9.01 -23.86 -16.97
N ARG A 235 -8.11 -24.83 -16.71
CA ARG A 235 -7.86 -25.98 -17.59
C ARG A 235 -9.11 -26.85 -17.79
N ALA A 236 -10.00 -26.92 -16.79
CA ALA A 236 -11.29 -27.59 -16.89
C ALA A 236 -12.40 -26.74 -17.57
N GLY A 237 -12.08 -25.54 -18.06
CA GLY A 237 -13.02 -24.63 -18.72
C GLY A 237 -14.06 -23.97 -17.80
N LYS A 238 -13.89 -24.08 -16.48
CA LYS A 238 -14.80 -23.49 -15.48
C LYS A 238 -14.55 -22.00 -15.24
N ILE A 239 -13.33 -21.54 -15.52
CA ILE A 239 -12.95 -20.12 -15.51
C ILE A 239 -12.50 -19.77 -16.92
N LYS A 240 -13.11 -18.74 -17.51
CA LYS A 240 -12.72 -18.20 -18.82
C LYS A 240 -11.90 -16.92 -18.66
N GLY A 241 -11.02 -16.65 -19.62
CA GLY A 241 -10.13 -15.50 -19.64
C GLY A 241 -9.07 -15.54 -18.55
N PHE A 242 -8.67 -16.71 -18.07
CA PHE A 242 -7.63 -16.85 -17.07
C PHE A 242 -6.25 -16.54 -17.65
N THR A 243 -5.55 -15.59 -17.03
CA THR A 243 -4.24 -15.11 -17.49
C THR A 243 -3.21 -16.25 -17.54
N GLY A 244 -2.54 -16.38 -18.69
CA GLY A 244 -1.56 -17.42 -18.98
C GLY A 244 -2.16 -18.71 -19.53
N ILE A 245 -3.50 -18.84 -19.58
CA ILE A 245 -4.20 -20.02 -20.14
C ILE A 245 -4.95 -19.62 -21.40
N ASP A 246 -5.99 -18.78 -21.27
CA ASP A 246 -6.85 -18.32 -22.36
C ASP A 246 -6.98 -16.77 -22.42
N ASP A 247 -6.20 -16.06 -21.60
CA ASP A 247 -5.93 -14.61 -21.70
C ASP A 247 -4.41 -14.35 -21.60
N PRO A 248 -3.82 -13.42 -22.38
CA PRO A 248 -2.38 -13.25 -22.42
C PRO A 248 -1.80 -12.63 -21.13
N TYR A 249 -0.54 -12.93 -20.87
CA TYR A 249 0.31 -12.17 -19.95
C TYR A 249 1.46 -11.56 -20.76
N GLU A 250 1.57 -10.24 -20.76
CA GLU A 250 2.60 -9.49 -21.48
C GLU A 250 3.72 -9.14 -20.50
N PRO A 251 4.85 -9.88 -20.46
CA PRO A 251 5.93 -9.59 -19.53
C PRO A 251 6.51 -8.18 -19.75
N PRO A 252 7.01 -7.51 -18.69
CA PRO A 252 7.71 -6.24 -18.83
C PRO A 252 8.89 -6.35 -19.78
N LEU A 253 9.15 -5.30 -20.56
CA LEU A 253 10.33 -5.23 -21.44
C LEU A 253 11.53 -4.59 -20.73
N ASN A 254 11.27 -3.62 -19.85
CA ASN A 254 12.27 -2.84 -19.13
C ASN A 254 11.80 -2.63 -17.67
N CYS A 255 11.68 -3.70 -16.90
CA CYS A 255 11.41 -3.59 -15.46
C CYS A 255 12.68 -3.20 -14.70
N GLU A 256 12.53 -2.50 -13.58
CA GLU A 256 13.64 -2.16 -12.68
C GLU A 256 14.23 -3.41 -12.01
N ILE A 257 13.39 -4.38 -11.66
CA ILE A 257 13.81 -5.60 -10.94
C ILE A 257 13.13 -6.82 -11.55
N SER A 258 13.88 -7.89 -11.80
CA SER A 258 13.36 -9.16 -12.32
C SER A 258 13.69 -10.30 -11.36
N LEU A 259 12.71 -10.72 -10.57
CA LEU A 259 12.84 -11.80 -9.60
C LEU A 259 12.64 -13.16 -10.29
N LYS A 260 13.68 -13.99 -10.26
CA LYS A 260 13.74 -15.29 -10.96
C LYS A 260 13.89 -16.45 -9.98
N LEU A 261 13.79 -17.67 -10.51
CA LEU A 261 14.21 -18.87 -9.80
C LEU A 261 15.74 -18.93 -9.74
N ASN A 262 16.30 -19.27 -8.58
CA ASN A 262 17.74 -19.46 -8.40
C ASN A 262 18.10 -20.92 -8.72
N ASN A 263 18.83 -21.16 -9.81
CA ASN A 263 19.26 -22.50 -10.23
C ASN A 263 18.13 -23.53 -10.39
N GLY A 264 16.93 -23.09 -10.77
CA GLY A 264 15.75 -23.95 -10.87
C GLY A 264 15.04 -24.21 -9.55
N GLU A 265 15.55 -23.69 -8.44
CA GLU A 265 14.91 -23.71 -7.12
C GLU A 265 14.26 -22.36 -6.81
N ASN A 266 13.25 -22.39 -5.95
CA ASN A 266 12.58 -21.17 -5.52
C ASN A 266 13.51 -20.40 -4.60
N ALA A 267 14.00 -19.22 -5.03
CA ALA A 267 14.55 -18.27 -4.08
C ALA A 267 13.49 -18.01 -3.00
N SER A 268 13.93 -17.94 -1.74
CA SER A 268 13.01 -17.70 -0.65
C SER A 268 12.35 -16.32 -0.82
N PRO A 269 11.10 -16.14 -0.34
CA PRO A 269 10.44 -14.84 -0.43
C PRO A 269 11.26 -13.69 0.20
N CYS A 270 12.09 -13.97 1.20
CA CYS A 270 12.94 -12.97 1.83
C CYS A 270 14.20 -12.64 1.04
N GLU A 271 14.79 -13.60 0.33
CA GLU A 271 15.89 -13.29 -0.60
C GLU A 271 15.39 -12.39 -1.73
N MET A 272 14.21 -12.70 -2.30
CA MET A 272 13.56 -11.85 -3.30
C MET A 272 13.22 -10.46 -2.74
N ALA A 273 12.72 -10.39 -1.51
CA ALA A 273 12.43 -9.11 -0.85
C ALA A 273 13.71 -8.30 -0.55
N GLU A 274 14.81 -8.96 -0.19
CA GLU A 274 16.11 -8.30 0.05
C GLU A 274 16.70 -7.74 -1.24
N GLU A 275 16.49 -8.39 -2.39
CA GLU A 275 16.85 -7.82 -3.70
C GLU A 275 16.10 -6.50 -3.97
N VAL A 276 14.79 -6.46 -3.67
CA VAL A 276 14.00 -5.23 -3.78
C VAL A 276 14.49 -4.16 -2.80
N ILE A 277 14.80 -4.52 -1.56
CA ILE A 277 15.33 -3.58 -0.56
C ILE A 277 16.70 -3.03 -0.99
N SER A 278 17.58 -3.87 -1.54
CA SER A 278 18.91 -3.46 -2.01
C SER A 278 18.77 -2.38 -3.10
N TYR A 279 17.89 -2.60 -4.08
CA TYR A 279 17.57 -1.59 -5.08
C TYR A 279 17.05 -0.29 -4.45
N MET A 280 16.17 -0.39 -3.46
CA MET A 280 15.63 0.79 -2.77
C MET A 280 16.68 1.58 -1.99
N GLU A 281 17.64 0.89 -1.37
CA GLU A 281 18.77 1.49 -0.65
C GLU A 281 19.72 2.20 -1.61
N GLU A 282 20.12 1.53 -2.70
CA GLU A 282 21.00 2.08 -3.73
C GLU A 282 20.43 3.34 -4.39
N ASN A 283 19.12 3.40 -4.56
CA ASN A 283 18.42 4.54 -5.15
C ASN A 283 17.92 5.56 -4.10
N GLY A 284 18.25 5.37 -2.82
CA GLY A 284 18.00 6.34 -1.76
C GLY A 284 16.52 6.57 -1.44
N TYR A 285 15.67 5.53 -1.53
CA TYR A 285 14.26 5.57 -1.11
C TYR A 285 14.11 5.44 0.41
N LEU A 286 15.05 4.76 1.07
CA LEU A 286 14.95 4.47 2.50
C LEU A 286 15.46 5.61 3.39
N GLN A 287 15.71 6.79 2.82
CA GLN A 287 16.16 7.99 3.53
C GLN A 287 15.55 9.23 2.86
N ALA A 288 15.30 10.28 3.63
CA ALA A 288 14.78 11.57 3.16
C ALA A 288 15.43 12.72 3.93
#